data_AF-P44185-F1
#
_entry.id   AF-P44185-F1
#
_cell.length_a   1.000
_cell.length_b   1.000
_cell.length_c   1.000
_cell.angle_alpha   90.00
_cell.angle_beta   90.00
_cell.angle_gamma   90.00
#
_symmetry.space_group_name_H-M   'P 1'
#
loop_
_entity.id
_entity.type
_entity.pdbx_description
1 polymer ?
#
loop_
_entity_poly.entity_id
_entity_poly.type
_entity_poly.pdbx_seq_one_letter_code
_entity_poly.pdbx_strand_id
1 'polypeptide(L)'
;MLNQLKQSLRLNLVLTLVCLSLFLTACTNKITTKPEYIYPPQAYTAPCVKTAFTGETYGDVVIQLVKVTAERDKCASQVDHLNKWINQAKGGK
;
A
#
# COMPACT_ATOMS: atom_id res chain seq x y z
N MET A 1 40.77 18.28 -48.17
CA MET A 1 39.33 18.14 -47.85
C MET A 1 39.01 16.96 -46.93
N LEU A 2 39.51 15.73 -47.18
CA LEU A 2 39.17 14.55 -46.37
C LEU A 2 39.46 14.71 -44.86
N ASN A 3 40.60 15.33 -44.49
CA ASN A 3 40.94 15.52 -43.07
C ASN A 3 39.98 16.49 -42.35
N GLN A 4 39.55 17.56 -43.04
CA GLN A 4 38.55 18.51 -42.52
C GLN A 4 37.20 17.83 -42.33
N LEU A 5 36.75 17.04 -43.32
CA LEU A 5 35.52 16.26 -43.22
C LEU A 5 35.55 15.25 -42.06
N LYS A 6 36.68 14.55 -41.88
CA LYS A 6 36.88 13.59 -40.78
C LYS A 6 36.88 14.29 -39.42
N GLN A 7 37.46 15.49 -39.32
CA GLN A 7 37.46 16.30 -38.10
C GLN A 7 36.05 16.78 -37.76
N SER A 8 35.30 17.32 -38.72
CA SER A 8 33.90 17.73 -38.53
C SER A 8 33.01 16.54 -38.14
N LEU A 9 33.19 15.37 -38.76
CA LEU A 9 32.44 14.16 -38.41
C LEU A 9 32.73 13.71 -36.97
N ARG A 10 34.00 13.73 -36.55
CA ARG A 10 34.37 13.38 -35.16
C ARG A 10 33.79 14.38 -34.16
N LEU A 11 33.81 15.68 -34.46
CA LEU A 11 33.27 16.70 -33.57
C LEU A 11 31.75 16.53 -33.39
N ASN A 12 31.01 16.30 -34.48
CA ASN A 12 29.58 16.04 -34.42
C ASN A 12 29.25 14.76 -33.65
N LEU A 13 30.01 13.68 -33.88
CA LEU A 13 29.83 12.43 -33.14
C LEU A 13 30.04 12.63 -31.63
N VAL A 14 31.10 13.35 -31.24
CA VAL A 14 31.36 13.67 -29.82
C VAL A 14 30.23 14.52 -29.25
N LEU A 15 29.76 15.54 -29.96
CA LEU A 15 28.65 16.39 -29.51
C LEU A 15 27.35 15.58 -29.31
N THR A 16 27.04 14.68 -30.23
CA THR A 16 25.86 13.80 -30.12
C THR A 16 25.96 12.83 -28.94
N LEU A 17 27.14 12.26 -28.68
CA LEU A 17 27.39 11.38 -27.54
C LEU A 17 27.27 12.11 -26.21
N VAL A 18 27.78 13.34 -26.12
CA VAL A 18 27.65 14.20 -24.93
C VAL A 18 26.20 14.61 -24.70
N CYS A 19 25.46 14.99 -25.76
CA CYS A 19 24.03 15.29 -25.61
C CYS A 19 23.24 14.07 -25.12
N LEU A 20 23.51 12.89 -25.71
CA LEU A 20 22.84 11.66 -25.32
C LEU A 20 23.10 11.30 -23.84
N SER A 21 24.35 11.42 -23.36
CA SER A 21 24.66 11.13 -21.95
C SER A 21 24.02 12.12 -20.98
N LEU A 22 23.86 13.40 -21.36
CA LEU A 22 23.09 14.38 -20.58
C LEU A 22 21.61 13.99 -20.47
N PHE A 23 20.99 13.53 -21.57
CA PHE A 23 19.58 13.09 -21.54
C PHE A 23 19.37 11.81 -20.70
N LEU A 24 20.32 10.86 -20.72
CA LEU A 24 20.20 9.64 -19.91
C LEU A 24 20.30 9.93 -18.40
N THR A 25 21.12 10.88 -17.98
CA THR A 25 21.28 11.20 -16.54
C THR A 25 20.07 11.94 -15.96
N ALA A 26 19.35 12.73 -16.77
CA ALA A 26 18.16 13.47 -16.34
C ALA A 26 16.95 12.58 -15.96
N CYS A 27 16.94 11.30 -16.36
CA CYS A 27 15.84 10.39 -16.03
C CYS A 27 15.91 9.84 -14.60
N THR A 28 17.00 10.06 -13.87
CA THR A 28 17.10 9.65 -12.45
C THR A 28 16.44 10.68 -11.54
N ASN A 29 15.19 11.03 -11.84
CA ASN A 29 14.32 11.50 -10.78
C ASN A 29 14.22 10.32 -9.83
N LYS A 30 14.72 10.48 -8.61
CA LYS A 30 14.43 9.57 -7.50
C LYS A 30 12.92 9.46 -7.46
N ILE A 31 12.37 8.41 -8.08
CA ILE A 31 10.96 8.09 -7.97
C ILE A 31 10.83 7.71 -6.51
N THR A 32 10.53 8.71 -5.69
CA THR A 32 10.03 8.50 -4.36
C THR A 32 8.62 8.01 -4.61
N THR A 33 8.50 6.73 -4.97
CA THR A 33 7.26 6.00 -4.87
C THR A 33 6.94 6.03 -3.38
N LYS A 34 6.29 7.11 -2.92
CA LYS A 34 5.63 7.06 -1.63
C LYS A 34 4.66 5.90 -1.80
N PRO A 35 4.78 4.82 -1.01
CA PRO A 35 3.79 3.76 -1.08
C PRO A 35 2.46 4.44 -0.77
N GLU A 36 1.56 4.49 -1.76
CA GLU A 36 0.21 4.97 -1.51
C GLU A 36 -0.41 3.97 -0.55
N TYR A 37 -0.76 4.46 0.64
CA TYR A 37 -1.39 3.62 1.64
C TYR A 37 -2.82 3.33 1.17
N ILE A 38 -3.05 2.11 0.71
CA ILE A 38 -4.41 1.69 0.39
C ILE A 38 -5.12 1.45 1.72
N TYR A 39 -6.19 2.17 1.97
CA TYR A 39 -6.99 1.99 3.17
C TYR A 39 -7.94 0.80 3.00
N PRO A 40 -8.13 -0.01 4.07
CA PRO A 40 -9.18 -1.02 4.07
C PRO A 40 -10.58 -0.36 4.03
N PRO A 41 -11.62 -1.11 3.62
CA PRO A 41 -13.00 -0.67 3.74
C PRO A 41 -13.35 -0.30 5.19
N GLN A 42 -13.95 0.88 5.37
CA GLN A 42 -14.22 1.45 6.71
C GLN A 42 -15.16 0.58 7.58
N ALA A 43 -16.00 -0.25 6.96
CA ALA A 43 -16.87 -1.17 7.69
C ALA A 43 -16.10 -2.19 8.55
N TYR A 44 -14.86 -2.53 8.16
CA TYR A 44 -14.03 -3.51 8.87
C TYR A 44 -13.07 -2.89 9.88
N THR A 45 -12.91 -1.56 9.87
CA THR A 45 -12.06 -0.82 10.83
C THR A 45 -12.84 -0.21 11.98
N ALA A 46 -14.17 -0.31 11.97
CA ALA A 46 -14.98 0.13 13.09
C ALA A 46 -14.57 -0.63 14.37
N PRO A 47 -14.41 0.06 15.52
CA PRO A 47 -14.02 -0.58 16.76
C PRO A 47 -14.96 -1.72 17.16
N CYS A 48 -14.39 -2.83 17.64
CA CYS A 48 -15.20 -3.91 18.19
C CYS A 48 -15.93 -3.42 19.45
N VAL A 49 -17.23 -3.70 19.52
CA VAL A 49 -18.02 -3.43 20.72
C VAL A 49 -17.53 -4.35 21.83
N LYS A 50 -17.38 -3.79 23.03
CA LYS A 50 -17.01 -4.53 24.24
C LYS A 50 -17.92 -4.08 25.37
N THR A 51 -19.04 -4.78 25.53
CA THR A 51 -19.96 -4.47 26.61
C THR A 51 -19.37 -4.90 27.95
N ALA A 52 -19.30 -3.96 28.90
CA ALA A 52 -18.93 -4.27 30.27
C ALA A 52 -19.97 -5.18 30.93
N PHE A 53 -19.53 -6.07 31.81
CA PHE A 53 -20.45 -6.83 32.64
C PHE A 53 -20.93 -5.96 33.81
N THR A 54 -22.24 -5.80 33.95
CA THR A 54 -22.88 -5.03 35.02
C THR A 54 -23.92 -5.86 35.79
N GLY A 55 -23.88 -7.18 35.63
CA GLY A 55 -24.82 -8.09 36.25
C GLY A 55 -24.47 -8.37 37.71
N GLU A 56 -25.49 -8.74 38.49
CA GLU A 56 -25.33 -9.09 39.91
C GLU A 56 -25.60 -10.57 40.18
N THR A 57 -26.30 -11.23 39.25
CA THR A 57 -26.74 -12.61 39.39
C THR A 57 -26.09 -13.52 38.35
N TYR A 58 -26.14 -14.83 38.61
CA TYR A 58 -25.77 -15.83 37.61
C TYR A 58 -26.63 -15.74 36.34
N GLY A 59 -27.90 -15.30 36.44
CA GLY A 59 -28.76 -15.08 35.28
C GLY A 59 -28.21 -14.00 34.35
N ASP A 60 -27.68 -12.92 34.91
CA ASP A 60 -27.07 -11.84 34.14
C ASP A 60 -25.81 -12.28 33.40
N VAL A 61 -25.06 -13.24 33.96
CA VAL A 61 -23.89 -13.84 33.30
C VAL A 61 -24.30 -14.55 32.01
N VAL A 62 -25.42 -15.28 32.01
CA VAL A 62 -25.93 -15.96 30.81
C VAL A 62 -26.36 -14.95 29.74
N ILE A 63 -27.07 -13.89 30.14
CA ILE A 63 -27.47 -12.80 29.23
C ILE A 63 -26.24 -12.11 28.65
N GLN A 64 -25.24 -11.81 29.50
CA GLN A 64 -23.99 -11.22 29.06
C GLN A 64 -23.23 -12.15 28.11
N LEU A 65 -23.20 -13.45 28.38
CA LEU A 65 -22.52 -14.45 27.53
C LEU A 65 -23.07 -14.41 26.10
N VAL A 66 -24.39 -14.35 25.94
CA VAL A 66 -25.03 -14.21 24.60
C VAL A 66 -24.59 -12.92 23.93
N LYS A 67 -24.61 -11.80 24.66
CA LYS A 67 -24.21 -10.48 24.14
C LYS A 67 -22.75 -10.45 23.68
N VAL A 68 -21.81 -10.87 24.54
CA VAL A 68 -20.37 -10.86 24.19
C VAL A 68 -20.02 -11.89 23.12
N THR A 69 -20.80 -12.97 23.00
CA THR A 69 -20.67 -13.92 21.89
C THR A 69 -21.03 -13.26 20.56
N ALA A 70 -22.15 -12.53 20.50
CA ALA A 70 -22.54 -11.78 19.31
C ALA A 70 -21.52 -10.67 18.96
N GLU A 71 -21.00 -9.96 19.97
CA GLU A 71 -19.93 -8.96 19.78
C GLU A 71 -18.65 -9.58 19.23
N ARG A 72 -18.23 -10.71 19.79
CA ARG A 72 -17.07 -11.49 19.35
C ARG A 72 -17.23 -11.93 17.90
N ASP A 73 -18.37 -12.50 17.53
CA ASP A 73 -18.58 -13.04 16.19
C ASP A 73 -18.57 -11.93 15.12
N LYS A 74 -19.15 -10.77 15.45
CA LYS A 74 -19.06 -9.58 14.59
C LYS A 74 -17.61 -9.08 14.46
N CYS A 75 -16.88 -9.00 15.56
CA CYS A 75 -15.47 -8.58 15.56
C CYS A 75 -14.59 -9.55 14.74
N ALA A 76 -14.78 -10.86 14.93
CA ALA A 76 -14.08 -11.90 14.17
C ALA A 76 -14.37 -11.76 12.66
N SER A 77 -15.63 -11.53 12.30
CA SER A 77 -16.00 -11.28 10.90
C SER A 77 -15.27 -10.07 10.31
N GLN A 78 -15.14 -8.96 11.05
CA GLN A 78 -14.38 -7.78 10.58
C GLN A 78 -12.90 -8.12 10.34
N VAL A 79 -12.27 -8.87 11.26
CA VAL A 79 -10.88 -9.33 11.11
C VAL A 79 -10.71 -10.25 9.90
N ASP A 80 -11.64 -11.18 9.67
CA ASP A 80 -11.59 -12.07 8.50
C ASP A 80 -11.67 -11.28 7.18
N HIS A 81 -12.51 -10.26 7.12
CA HIS A 81 -12.62 -9.40 5.94
C HIS A 81 -11.38 -8.51 5.75
N LEU A 82 -10.78 -7.99 6.83
CA LEU A 82 -9.49 -7.30 6.76
C LEU A 82 -8.39 -8.22 6.22
N ASN A 83 -8.30 -9.46 6.70
CA ASN A 83 -7.32 -10.43 6.24
C ASN A 83 -7.52 -10.78 4.75
N LYS A 84 -8.77 -11.00 4.32
CA LYS A 84 -9.10 -11.20 2.89
C LYS A 84 -8.67 -10.00 2.06
N TRP A 85 -8.98 -8.78 2.51
CA TRP A 85 -8.61 -7.55 1.82
C TRP A 85 -7.08 -7.38 1.73
N ILE A 86 -6.34 -7.65 2.81
CA ILE A 86 -4.86 -7.62 2.83
C ILE A 86 -4.30 -8.63 1.82
N ASN A 87 -4.85 -9.83 1.77
CA ASN A 87 -4.39 -10.87 0.83
C ASN A 87 -4.65 -10.48 -0.62
N GLN A 88 -5.81 -9.89 -0.92
CA GLN A 88 -6.11 -9.35 -2.25
C GLN A 88 -5.19 -8.18 -2.62
N ALA A 89 -4.94 -7.25 -1.70
CA ALA A 89 -4.06 -6.12 -1.93
C ALA A 89 -2.59 -6.55 -2.17
N LYS A 90 -2.13 -7.62 -1.51
CA LYS A 90 -0.79 -8.20 -1.72
C LYS A 90 -0.68 -9.01 -3.02
N GLY A 91 -1.76 -9.69 -3.42
CA GLY A 91 -1.81 -10.53 -4.62
C GLY A 91 -1.97 -9.78 -5.94
N GLY A 92 -1.99 -8.45 -5.93
CA GLY A 92 -2.07 -7.61 -7.14
C GLY A 92 -0.77 -7.45 -7.92
N LYS A 93 0.17 -8.40 -7.83
CA LYS A 93 1.40 -8.45 -8.64
C LYS A 93 1.48 -9.77 -9.38
#